data_AF-A0A2P6RCY2-F1
#
_entry.id   AF-A0A2P6RCY2-F1
#
_cell.length_a   1.000
_cell.length_b   1.000
_cell.length_c   1.000
_cell.angle_alpha   90.00
_cell.angle_beta   90.00
_cell.angle_gamma   90.00
#
_symmetry.space_group_name_H-M   'P 1'
#
loop_
_entity.id
_entity.type
_entity.pdbx_description
1 polymer ?
#
loop_
_entity_poly.entity_id
_entity_poly.type
_entity_poly.pdbx_seq_one_letter_code
_entity_poly.pdbx_strand_id
1 'polypeptide(L)'
;MSTLTGAHVCLVIFSEAGKPYSFGSPSIESVDGRVLPELQNQNQISDDARAALEANRQARVDGILRIHNDLESKLKEDRDRAKELRKRERARTSKDQGGPCWWEKPMEGLELAELKQMHSSFERLQNYLSSYLTASAGGSSSGGATGIPPGTLPARFGLE
;
A
#
# COMPACT_ATOMS: atom_id res chain seq x y z
N MET A 1 -23.34 11.34 -41.09
CA MET A 1 -23.53 12.79 -41.33
C MET A 1 -22.47 13.34 -42.27
N SER A 2 -21.17 13.26 -41.96
CA SER A 2 -20.07 13.76 -42.84
C SER A 2 -20.01 13.13 -44.23
N THR A 3 -20.27 11.82 -44.35
CA THR A 3 -20.26 11.10 -45.64
C THR A 3 -21.38 11.52 -46.60
N LEU A 4 -22.51 12.00 -46.08
CA LEU A 4 -23.64 12.45 -46.90
C LEU A 4 -23.53 13.94 -47.25
N THR A 5 -22.91 14.74 -46.38
CA THR A 5 -22.77 16.20 -46.54
C THR A 5 -21.44 16.63 -47.13
N GLY A 6 -20.49 15.71 -47.34
CA GLY A 6 -19.13 16.05 -47.77
C GLY A 6 -18.35 16.89 -46.76
N ALA A 7 -18.81 16.95 -45.50
CA ALA A 7 -18.20 17.78 -44.47
C ALA A 7 -16.96 17.10 -43.88
N HIS A 8 -15.86 17.86 -43.77
CA HIS A 8 -14.66 17.46 -43.06
C HIS A 8 -14.85 17.63 -41.55
N VAL A 9 -14.60 16.59 -40.76
CA VAL A 9 -14.78 16.59 -39.30
C VAL A 9 -13.54 16.02 -38.62
N CYS A 10 -13.09 16.65 -37.53
CA CYS A 10 -11.99 16.19 -36.67
C CYS A 10 -12.40 16.32 -35.20
N LEU A 11 -12.10 15.30 -34.40
CA LEU A 11 -12.34 15.23 -32.96
C LEU A 11 -11.05 14.83 -32.26
N VAL A 12 -10.64 15.60 -31.26
CA VAL A 12 -9.49 15.29 -30.39
C VAL A 12 -9.96 15.29 -28.95
N ILE A 13 -9.76 14.17 -28.25
CA ILE A 13 -10.13 13.98 -26.84
C ILE A 13 -8.88 13.56 -26.07
N PHE A 14 -8.64 14.19 -24.93
CA PHE A 14 -7.59 13.79 -23.99
C PHE A 14 -8.19 12.93 -22.88
N SER A 15 -7.59 11.78 -22.59
CA SER A 15 -7.94 11.03 -21.38
C SER A 15 -7.48 11.76 -20.12
N GLU A 16 -8.00 11.37 -18.96
CA GLU A 16 -7.51 11.86 -17.67
C GLU A 16 -6.00 11.58 -17.47
N ALA A 17 -5.50 10.51 -18.10
CA ALA A 17 -4.08 10.17 -18.16
C ALA A 17 -3.26 11.00 -19.16
N GLY A 18 -3.88 11.97 -19.85
CA GLY A 18 -3.24 12.87 -20.81
C GLY A 18 -2.94 12.25 -22.17
N LYS A 19 -3.47 11.05 -22.47
CA LYS A 19 -3.26 10.41 -23.77
C LYS A 19 -4.24 10.97 -24.79
N PRO A 20 -3.78 11.53 -25.92
CA PRO A 20 -4.66 12.04 -26.96
C PRO A 20 -5.27 10.89 -27.78
N TYR A 21 -6.55 11.04 -28.11
CA TYR A 21 -7.28 10.21 -29.05
C TYR A 21 -7.86 11.11 -30.14
N SER A 22 -7.59 10.76 -31.39
CA SER A 22 -8.00 11.56 -32.55
C SER A 22 -8.83 10.74 -33.51
N PHE A 23 -9.91 11.34 -34.03
CA PHE A 23 -10.73 10.79 -35.09
C PHE A 23 -10.99 11.85 -36.15
N GLY A 24 -10.88 11.48 -37.42
CA GLY A 24 -11.11 12.41 -38.54
C GLY A 24 -11.70 11.73 -39.75
N SER A 25 -12.54 12.46 -40.50
CA SER A 25 -13.14 12.00 -41.76
C SER A 25 -12.87 13.03 -42.86
N PRO A 26 -12.31 12.63 -44.02
CA PRO A 26 -11.95 11.25 -44.43
C PRO A 26 -10.68 10.70 -43.74
N SER A 27 -9.76 11.56 -43.29
CA SER A 27 -8.63 11.18 -42.42
C SER A 27 -8.18 12.37 -41.57
N ILE A 28 -7.55 12.13 -40.41
CA ILE A 28 -7.06 13.20 -39.53
C ILE A 28 -6.04 14.11 -40.25
N GLU A 29 -5.14 13.53 -41.05
CA GLU A 29 -4.11 14.25 -41.81
C GLU A 29 -4.71 15.14 -42.91
N SER A 30 -5.82 14.72 -43.52
CA SER A 30 -6.51 15.52 -44.55
C SER A 30 -7.23 16.74 -43.98
N VAL A 31 -7.62 16.67 -42.70
CA VAL A 31 -8.31 17.75 -42.00
C VAL A 31 -7.32 18.78 -41.45
N ASP A 32 -6.07 18.36 -41.21
CA ASP A 32 -4.99 19.19 -40.70
C ASP A 32 -4.75 20.45 -41.54
N GLY A 33 -4.56 20.29 -42.86
CA GLY A 33 -4.18 21.39 -43.76
C GLY A 33 -5.22 22.51 -43.99
N ARG A 34 -6.45 22.36 -43.50
CA ARG A 34 -7.51 23.40 -43.59
C ARG A 34 -8.08 23.79 -42.25
N VAL A 35 -8.26 22.83 -41.33
CA VAL A 35 -8.95 23.09 -40.06
C VAL A 35 -7.98 23.53 -38.96
N LEU A 36 -6.73 23.05 -38.91
CA LEU A 36 -5.78 23.53 -37.88
C LEU A 36 -5.41 25.01 -38.05
N PRO A 37 -5.14 25.53 -39.27
CA PRO A 37 -4.88 26.97 -39.46
C PRO A 37 -6.10 27.83 -39.12
N GLU A 38 -7.32 27.35 -39.41
CA GLU A 38 -8.57 28.03 -39.07
C GLU A 38 -8.79 28.08 -37.56
N LEU A 39 -8.51 26.98 -36.84
CA LEU A 39 -8.53 26.93 -35.37
C LEU A 39 -7.45 27.80 -34.74
N GLN A 40 -6.27 27.90 -35.36
CA GLN A 40 -5.19 28.78 -34.93
C GLN A 40 -5.52 30.27 -35.16
N ASN A 41 -6.24 30.60 -36.23
CA ASN A 41 -6.74 31.95 -36.47
C ASN A 41 -7.96 32.29 -35.60
N GLN A 42 -8.80 31.30 -35.27
CA GLN A 42 -9.88 31.41 -34.27
C GLN A 42 -9.39 31.32 -32.82
N ASN A 43 -8.07 31.27 -32.57
CA ASN A 43 -7.46 31.21 -31.25
C ASN A 43 -7.65 32.48 -30.39
N GLN A 44 -8.69 33.28 -30.66
CA GLN A 44 -9.41 33.99 -29.61
C GLN A 44 -10.18 32.95 -28.78
N ILE A 45 -9.46 32.04 -28.11
CA ILE A 45 -10.03 31.28 -27.00
C ILE A 45 -10.52 32.34 -26.02
N SER A 46 -11.83 32.39 -25.79
CA SER A 46 -12.42 33.28 -24.78
C SER A 46 -11.61 33.17 -23.49
N ASP A 47 -11.32 34.30 -22.83
CA ASP A 47 -10.56 34.33 -21.58
C ASP A 47 -11.11 33.32 -20.56
N ASP A 48 -12.43 33.07 -20.57
CA ASP A 48 -13.10 32.06 -19.74
C ASP A 48 -12.65 30.62 -20.04
N ALA A 49 -12.49 30.25 -21.31
CA ALA A 49 -12.05 28.92 -21.70
C ALA A 49 -10.57 28.70 -21.35
N ARG A 50 -9.76 29.76 -21.41
CA ARG A 50 -8.37 29.73 -20.97
C ARG A 50 -8.26 29.62 -19.45
N ALA A 51 -9.06 30.39 -18.70
CA ALA A 51 -9.15 30.29 -17.25
C ALA A 51 -9.62 28.90 -16.80
N ALA A 52 -10.59 28.31 -17.48
CA ALA A 52 -11.05 26.94 -17.19
C ALA A 52 -9.96 25.89 -17.43
N LEU A 53 -9.18 26.02 -18.50
CA LEU A 53 -8.05 25.13 -18.80
C LEU A 53 -6.93 25.27 -17.74
N GLU A 54 -6.60 26.50 -17.35
CA GLU A 54 -5.60 26.79 -16.34
C GLU A 54 -6.04 26.29 -14.94
N ALA A 55 -7.32 26.47 -14.59
CA ALA A 55 -7.91 25.94 -13.36
C ALA A 55 -7.89 24.41 -13.32
N ASN A 56 -8.22 23.74 -14.44
CA ASN A 56 -8.10 22.29 -14.55
C ASN A 56 -6.65 21.84 -14.38
N ARG A 57 -5.70 22.54 -15.02
CA ARG A 57 -4.27 22.26 -14.87
C ARG A 57 -3.81 22.39 -13.41
N GLN A 58 -4.22 23.46 -12.72
CA GLN A 58 -3.89 23.67 -11.31
C GLN A 58 -4.51 22.60 -10.41
N ALA A 59 -5.80 22.31 -10.58
CA ALA A 59 -6.48 21.27 -9.81
C ALA A 59 -5.80 19.89 -9.96
N ARG A 60 -5.29 19.57 -11.16
CA ARG A 60 -4.51 18.36 -11.40
C ARG A 60 -3.18 18.36 -10.66
N VAL A 61 -2.43 19.47 -10.71
CA VAL A 61 -1.16 19.60 -9.99
C VAL A 61 -1.38 19.48 -8.48
N ASP A 62 -2.40 20.13 -7.95
CA ASP A 62 -2.74 20.08 -6.53
C ASP A 62 -3.17 18.67 -6.11
N GLY A 63 -3.91 17.96 -6.96
CA GLY A 63 -4.26 16.55 -6.74
C GLY A 63 -3.03 15.66 -6.64
N ILE A 64 -2.06 15.84 -7.54
CA ILE A 64 -0.80 15.08 -7.52
C ILE A 64 0.01 15.41 -6.26
N LEU A 65 0.13 16.69 -5.90
CA LEU A 65 0.85 17.12 -4.70
C LEU A 65 0.23 16.55 -3.42
N ARG A 66 -1.10 16.49 -3.33
CA ARG A 66 -1.81 15.87 -2.21
C ARG A 66 -1.47 14.39 -2.09
N ILE A 67 -1.54 13.63 -3.19
CA ILE A 67 -1.20 12.20 -3.20
C ILE A 67 0.26 12.00 -2.80
N HIS A 68 1.16 12.81 -3.34
CA HIS A 68 2.57 12.73 -3.01
C HIS A 68 2.82 12.95 -1.52
N ASN A 69 2.25 14.00 -0.94
CA ASN A 69 2.39 14.31 0.48
C ASN A 69 1.80 13.22 1.39
N ASP A 70 0.63 12.68 1.04
CA ASP A 70 0.01 11.57 1.78
C ASP A 70 0.90 10.31 1.78
N LEU A 71 1.48 9.96 0.63
CA LEU A 71 2.40 8.84 0.51
C LEU A 71 3.70 9.07 1.29
N GLU A 72 4.26 10.28 1.25
CA GLU A 72 5.44 10.63 2.04
C GLU A 72 5.16 10.52 3.55
N SER A 73 3.98 10.98 4.00
CA SER A 73 3.55 10.88 5.39
C SER A 73 3.47 9.42 5.86
N LYS A 74 2.80 8.56 5.08
CA LYS A 74 2.69 7.12 5.37
C LYS A 74 4.05 6.44 5.42
N LEU A 75 4.92 6.74 4.45
CA LEU A 75 6.28 6.17 4.42
C LEU A 75 7.09 6.60 5.64
N LYS A 76 6.93 7.85 6.08
CA LYS A 76 7.59 8.35 7.29
C LYS A 76 7.10 7.63 8.54
N GLU A 77 5.80 7.43 8.69
CA GLU A 77 5.21 6.67 9.80
C GLU A 77 5.76 5.23 9.84
N ASP A 78 5.74 4.53 8.71
CA ASP A 78 6.27 3.17 8.60
C ASP A 78 7.76 3.11 8.93
N ARG A 79 8.54 4.09 8.44
CA ARG A 79 9.96 4.20 8.74
C ARG A 79 10.21 4.45 10.22
N ASP A 80 9.43 5.30 10.86
CA ASP A 80 9.58 5.59 12.28
C ASP A 80 9.13 4.40 13.15
N ARG A 81 8.07 3.69 12.75
CA ARG A 81 7.67 2.41 13.34
C ARG A 81 8.78 1.35 13.22
N ALA A 82 9.40 1.22 12.05
CA ALA A 82 10.51 0.30 11.83
C ALA A 82 11.75 0.66 12.66
N LYS A 83 12.08 1.95 12.78
CA LYS A 83 13.16 2.41 13.67
C LYS A 83 12.88 2.06 15.12
N GLU A 84 11.65 2.23 15.57
CA GLU A 84 11.25 1.94 16.95
C GLU A 84 11.30 0.43 17.23
N LEU A 85 10.85 -0.42 16.29
CA LEU A 85 11.02 -1.87 16.39
C LEU A 85 12.49 -2.27 16.47
N ARG A 86 13.35 -1.72 15.61
CA ARG A 86 14.80 -1.97 15.66
C ARG A 86 15.45 -1.49 16.96
N LYS A 87 14.99 -0.37 17.53
CA LYS A 87 15.45 0.09 18.84
C LYS A 87 15.06 -0.89 19.94
N ARG A 88 13.83 -1.39 19.93
CA ARG A 88 13.37 -2.41 20.90
C ARG A 88 14.12 -3.72 20.76
N GLU A 89 14.36 -4.16 19.53
CA GLU A 89 15.17 -5.34 19.21
C GLU A 89 16.59 -5.18 19.76
N ARG A 90 17.27 -4.07 19.44
CA ARG A 90 18.61 -3.77 19.98
C ARG A 90 18.62 -3.68 21.50
N ALA A 91 17.62 -3.02 22.10
CA ALA A 91 17.49 -2.92 23.55
C ALA A 91 17.27 -4.27 24.22
N ARG A 92 16.55 -5.21 23.57
CA ARG A 92 16.42 -6.61 24.02
C ARG A 92 17.77 -7.31 23.97
N THR A 93 18.48 -7.22 22.85
CA THR A 93 19.81 -7.83 22.72
C THR A 93 20.89 -7.20 23.62
N SER A 94 20.68 -5.98 24.11
CA SER A 94 21.66 -5.28 24.96
C SER A 94 21.37 -5.35 26.46
N LYS A 95 20.11 -5.59 26.88
CA LYS A 95 19.74 -5.66 28.31
C LYS A 95 19.84 -7.08 28.87
N ASP A 96 19.75 -8.11 28.04
CA ASP A 96 20.07 -9.47 28.45
C ASP A 96 21.57 -9.67 28.27
N GLN A 97 22.29 -9.73 29.40
CA GLN A 97 23.68 -10.17 29.44
C GLN A 97 23.75 -11.63 28.97
N GLY A 98 23.84 -11.88 27.66
CA GLY A 98 24.00 -13.26 27.17
C GLY A 98 23.46 -13.53 25.77
N GLY A 99 23.97 -12.85 24.74
CA GLY A 99 23.80 -13.27 23.35
C GLY A 99 22.36 -13.22 22.79
N PRO A 100 22.15 -13.69 21.55
CA PRO A 100 20.82 -13.82 20.94
C PRO A 100 19.88 -14.61 21.86
N CYS A 101 18.57 -14.36 21.82
CA CYS A 101 17.62 -15.18 22.56
C CYS A 101 17.89 -16.67 22.29
N TRP A 102 17.71 -17.56 23.28
CA TRP A 102 18.12 -18.97 23.14
C TRP A 102 17.45 -19.68 21.95
N TRP A 103 16.29 -19.20 21.48
CA TRP A 103 15.60 -19.67 20.27
C TRP A 103 16.05 -19.03 18.95
N GLU A 104 16.93 -18.01 18.98
CA GLU A 104 17.52 -17.34 17.83
C GLU A 104 18.92 -17.88 17.48
N LYS A 105 19.50 -18.73 18.34
CA LYS A 105 20.76 -19.41 18.04
C LYS A 105 20.55 -20.45 16.92
N PRO A 106 21.44 -20.54 15.91
CA PRO A 106 21.39 -21.60 14.89
C PRO A 106 21.47 -22.99 15.53
N MET A 107 20.67 -23.95 15.05
CA MET A 107 20.60 -25.30 15.64
C MET A 107 21.96 -26.02 15.67
N GLU A 108 22.82 -25.75 14.69
CA GLU A 108 24.17 -26.31 14.57
C GLU A 108 25.13 -25.86 15.70
N GLY A 109 24.79 -24.81 16.45
CA GLY A 109 25.60 -24.26 17.53
C GLY A 109 25.09 -24.55 18.95
N LEU A 110 24.01 -25.33 19.12
CA LEU A 110 23.44 -25.64 20.44
C LEU A 110 24.05 -26.90 21.06
N GLU A 111 24.30 -26.85 22.37
CA GLU A 111 24.69 -28.04 23.13
C GLU A 111 23.50 -29.01 23.29
N LEU A 112 23.75 -30.32 23.46
CA LEU A 112 22.70 -31.34 23.58
C LEU A 112 21.68 -31.02 24.68
N ALA A 113 22.11 -30.39 25.78
CA ALA A 113 21.24 -29.95 26.85
C ALA A 113 20.30 -28.82 26.41
N GLU A 114 20.82 -27.80 25.71
CA GLU A 114 20.04 -26.70 25.15
C GLU A 114 19.04 -27.21 24.11
N LEU A 115 19.44 -28.17 23.27
CA LEU A 115 18.58 -28.78 22.26
C LEU A 115 17.39 -29.53 22.86
N LYS A 116 17.62 -30.28 23.96
CA LYS A 116 16.53 -30.95 24.71
C LYS A 116 15.58 -29.94 25.34
N GLN A 117 16.11 -28.87 25.92
CA GLN A 117 15.31 -27.79 26.50
C GLN A 117 14.42 -27.12 25.43
N MET A 118 14.94 -26.93 24.22
CA MET A 118 14.19 -26.42 23.08
C MET A 118 13.04 -27.36 22.69
N HIS A 119 13.31 -28.66 22.55
CA HIS A 119 12.30 -29.66 22.23
C HIS A 119 11.14 -29.65 23.25
N SER A 120 11.46 -29.71 24.55
CA SER A 120 10.44 -29.70 25.60
C SER A 120 9.65 -28.39 25.65
N SER A 121 10.22 -27.28 25.18
CA SER A 121 9.52 -25.99 25.11
C SER A 121 8.55 -25.95 23.92
N PHE A 122 8.95 -26.48 22.76
CA PHE A 122 8.07 -26.64 21.60
C PHE A 122 6.93 -27.61 21.87
N GLU A 123 7.20 -28.73 22.56
CA GLU A 123 6.17 -29.70 22.93
C GLU A 123 5.10 -29.07 23.84
N ARG A 124 5.53 -28.27 24.83
CA ARG A 124 4.61 -27.49 25.67
C ARG A 124 3.77 -26.50 24.87
N LEU A 125 4.37 -25.83 23.89
CA LEU A 125 3.65 -24.91 23.01
C LEU A 125 2.64 -25.65 22.12
N GLN A 126 3.01 -26.79 21.53
CA GLN A 126 2.12 -27.61 20.73
C GLN A 126 0.95 -28.14 21.55
N ASN A 127 1.21 -28.62 22.77
CA ASN A 127 0.16 -29.06 23.69
C ASN A 127 -0.77 -27.90 24.05
N TYR A 128 -0.22 -26.71 24.30
CA TYR A 128 -1.01 -25.51 24.56
C TYR A 128 -1.92 -25.16 23.36
N LEU A 129 -1.36 -25.06 22.15
CA LEU A 129 -2.14 -24.74 20.94
C LEU A 129 -3.21 -25.81 20.64
N SER A 130 -2.87 -27.08 20.81
CA SER A 130 -3.81 -28.19 20.61
C SER A 130 -4.95 -28.12 21.62
N SER A 131 -4.65 -27.82 22.88
CA SER A 131 -5.66 -27.61 23.93
C SER A 131 -6.55 -26.40 23.63
N TYR A 132 -5.97 -25.32 23.12
CA TYR A 132 -6.70 -24.10 22.76
C TYR A 132 -7.64 -24.32 21.57
N LEU A 133 -7.16 -24.98 20.51
CA LEU A 133 -7.97 -25.30 19.34
C LEU A 133 -9.10 -26.28 19.68
N THR A 134 -8.83 -27.27 20.53
CA THR A 134 -9.85 -28.25 20.98
C THR A 134 -10.89 -27.58 21.87
N ALA A 135 -10.49 -26.67 22.77
CA ALA A 135 -11.40 -25.86 23.58
C ALA A 135 -12.24 -24.90 22.73
N SER A 136 -11.65 -24.33 21.66
CA SER A 136 -12.36 -23.47 20.71
C SER A 136 -13.33 -24.24 19.80
N ALA A 137 -13.11 -25.54 19.56
CA ALA A 137 -13.96 -26.38 18.72
C ALA A 137 -15.13 -27.07 19.48
N GLY A 138 -15.03 -27.19 20.81
CA GLY A 138 -16.07 -27.81 21.66
C GLY A 138 -17.22 -26.88 22.08
N GLY A 139 -17.20 -25.60 21.67
CA GLY A 139 -18.15 -24.58 22.13
C GLY A 139 -19.27 -24.25 21.14
N SER A 140 -20.26 -25.14 20.98
CA SER A 140 -21.56 -24.75 20.41
C SER A 140 -22.42 -24.12 21.50
N SER A 141 -22.43 -22.78 21.60
CA SER A 141 -23.62 -21.93 21.58
C SER A 141 -23.39 -20.53 22.19
N SER A 142 -23.86 -19.54 21.42
CA SER A 142 -24.21 -18.16 21.77
C SER A 142 -23.11 -17.11 21.97
N GLY A 143 -23.17 -16.08 21.10
CA GLY A 143 -22.96 -14.68 21.47
C GLY A 143 -21.52 -14.20 21.44
N GLY A 144 -21.18 -13.39 20.45
CA GLY A 144 -19.83 -12.88 20.23
C GLY A 144 -19.31 -11.94 21.32
N ALA A 145 -18.00 -11.99 21.53
CA ALA A 145 -17.14 -10.83 21.74
C ALA A 145 -15.70 -11.30 21.56
N THR A 146 -15.01 -10.73 20.57
CA THR A 146 -13.56 -10.75 20.47
C THR A 146 -12.96 -10.18 21.75
N GLY A 147 -12.47 -11.05 22.61
CA GLY A 147 -11.78 -10.67 23.83
C GLY A 147 -10.75 -11.73 24.17
N ILE A 148 -9.48 -11.45 23.87
CA ILE A 148 -8.38 -12.14 24.52
C ILE A 148 -8.54 -11.86 26.03
N PRO A 149 -8.75 -12.86 26.90
CA PRO A 149 -8.86 -12.60 28.33
C PRO A 149 -7.51 -12.03 28.83
N PRO A 150 -7.50 -10.89 29.53
CA PRO A 150 -6.29 -10.37 30.13
C PRO A 150 -6.00 -11.22 31.36
N GLY A 151 -4.92 -12.00 31.36
CA GLY A 151 -4.48 -12.59 32.63
C GLY A 151 -3.67 -13.88 32.62
N THR A 152 -3.45 -14.55 31.49
CA THR A 152 -2.68 -15.80 31.53
C THR A 152 -1.69 -15.94 30.38
N LEU A 153 -0.86 -14.92 30.19
CA LEU A 153 0.48 -15.21 29.69
C LEU A 153 1.18 -16.00 30.80
N PRO A 154 1.73 -17.20 30.53
CA PRO A 154 2.56 -17.87 31.51
C PRO A 154 3.65 -16.89 31.92
N ALA A 155 3.87 -16.79 33.24
CA ALA A 155 4.86 -15.91 33.83
C ALA A 155 6.13 -15.94 32.99
N ARG A 156 6.57 -14.73 32.60
CA ARG A 156 7.94 -14.35 32.24
C ARG A 156 8.89 -15.53 32.35
N PHE A 157 9.38 -16.03 31.21
CA PHE A 157 10.41 -17.06 31.11
C PHE A 157 11.66 -16.62 31.88
N GLY A 158 11.63 -16.81 33.19
CA GLY A 158 12.74 -16.63 34.11
C GLY A 158 13.50 -17.93 34.16
N LEU A 159 14.77 -17.84 33.81
CA LEU A 159 15.80 -18.77 34.25
C LEU A 159 16.03 -18.49 35.75
N GLU A 160 15.98 -19.55 36.56
CA GLU A 160 16.86 -19.65 37.74
C GLU A 160 18.32 -19.80 37.28
#